data_AF-A0A7Z9M6W0-F1
#
_entry.id   AF-A0A7Z9M6W0-F1
#
_cell.length_a   1.000
_cell.length_b   1.000
_cell.length_c   1.000
_cell.angle_alpha   90.00
_cell.angle_beta   90.00
_cell.angle_gamma   90.00
#
_symmetry.space_group_name_H-M   'P 1'
#
loop_
_entity.id
_entity.type
_entity.pdbx_description
1 polymer ?
#
loop_
_entity_poly.entity_id
_entity_poly.type
_entity_poly.pdbx_seq_one_letter_code
_entity_poly.pdbx_strand_id
1 'polypeptide(L)'
;MNLFKIGFLTVSLIDVIDIALVTWIFYKVYQYFKETRAGQMLIGLIILLIASFLFNAIGFSATSWLMNQFQTVWVVAFVILFQPEIRRLLIYVGQTRFFRSIFRVGTSRSLEAVVDASLKMSDRQWGAL
;
A
#
# COMPACT_ATOMS: atom_id res chain seq x y z
N MET A 1 -22.00 -14.84 25.75
CA MET A 1 -23.05 -13.98 26.34
C MET A 1 -23.60 -13.08 25.24
N ASN A 2 -24.90 -13.17 24.94
CA ASN A 2 -25.58 -12.28 23.99
C ASN A 2 -26.02 -11.02 24.74
N LEU A 3 -25.77 -9.82 24.19
CA LEU A 3 -26.04 -8.55 24.89
C LEU A 3 -27.35 -7.89 24.44
N PHE A 4 -27.66 -7.90 23.15
CA PHE A 4 -28.89 -7.28 22.62
C PHE A 4 -29.43 -8.06 21.41
N LYS A 5 -30.75 -8.14 21.27
CA LYS A 5 -31.44 -8.62 20.05
C LYS A 5 -32.09 -7.43 19.35
N ILE A 6 -31.62 -7.09 18.15
CA ILE A 6 -32.27 -6.10 17.28
C ILE A 6 -32.94 -6.88 16.16
N GLY A 7 -34.25 -7.17 16.33
CA GLY A 7 -35.02 -7.98 15.39
C GLY A 7 -34.46 -9.40 15.25
N PHE A 8 -33.79 -9.67 14.12
CA PHE A 8 -33.18 -10.96 13.75
C PHE A 8 -31.67 -11.03 14.03
N LEU A 9 -31.03 -9.94 14.46
CA LEU A 9 -29.59 -9.91 14.78
C LEU A 9 -29.40 -10.02 16.30
N THR A 10 -28.85 -11.15 16.74
CA THR A 10 -28.30 -11.32 18.09
C THR A 10 -26.91 -10.71 18.14
N VAL A 11 -26.78 -9.53 18.76
CA VAL A 11 -25.49 -8.89 18.98
C VAL A 11 -24.82 -9.55 20.19
N SER A 12 -23.77 -10.31 19.91
CA SER A 12 -22.88 -10.93 20.88
C SER A 12 -21.81 -9.94 21.35
N LEU A 13 -21.23 -10.18 22.53
CA LEU A 13 -20.05 -9.42 23.00
C LEU A 13 -18.89 -9.49 21.98
N ILE A 14 -18.80 -10.62 21.27
CA ILE A 14 -17.80 -10.85 20.22
C ILE A 14 -18.01 -9.90 19.04
N ASP A 15 -19.27 -9.67 18.63
CA ASP A 15 -19.60 -8.75 17.53
C ASP A 15 -19.25 -7.30 17.89
N VAL A 16 -19.44 -6.91 19.16
CA VAL A 16 -19.07 -5.58 19.64
C VAL A 16 -17.55 -5.40 19.60
N ILE A 17 -16.79 -6.40 20.05
CA ILE A 17 -15.32 -6.37 20.02
C ILE A 17 -14.82 -6.36 18.58
N ASP A 18 -15.42 -7.16 17.69
CA ASP A 18 -15.08 -7.21 16.28
C ASP A 18 -15.32 -5.87 15.59
N ILE A 19 -16.52 -5.28 15.75
CA ILE A 19 -16.83 -3.95 15.19
C ILE A 19 -15.89 -2.88 15.74
N ALA A 20 -15.56 -2.92 17.04
CA ALA A 20 -14.63 -1.97 17.65
C ALA A 20 -13.22 -2.12 17.03
N LEU A 21 -12.75 -3.35 16.83
CA LEU A 21 -11.46 -3.65 16.23
C LEU A 21 -11.42 -3.23 14.76
N VAL A 22 -12.44 -3.57 13.98
CA VAL A 22 -12.60 -3.15 12.57
C VAL A 22 -12.62 -1.64 12.47
N THR A 23 -13.42 -0.96 13.30
CA THR A 23 -13.49 0.51 13.34
C THR A 23 -12.13 1.12 13.66
N TRP A 24 -11.40 0.58 14.63
CA TRP A 24 -10.06 1.06 14.99
C TRP A 24 -9.06 0.90 13.84
N ILE A 25 -9.07 -0.24 13.14
CA ILE A 25 -8.23 -0.47 11.95
C ILE A 25 -8.56 0.54 10.85
N PHE A 26 -9.84 0.69 10.49
CA PHE A 26 -10.26 1.63 9.46
C PHE A 26 -9.92 3.08 9.83
N TYR A 27 -10.10 3.46 11.08
CA TYR A 27 -9.72 4.78 11.58
C TYR A 27 -8.22 5.03 11.44
N LYS A 28 -7.39 4.05 11.77
CA LYS A 28 -5.94 4.13 11.58
C LYS A 28 -5.57 4.28 10.11
N VAL A 29 -6.14 3.46 9.23
CA VAL A 29 -5.92 3.57 7.78
C VAL A 29 -6.33 4.96 7.28
N TYR A 30 -7.52 5.43 7.65
CA TYR A 30 -7.99 6.77 7.29
C TYR A 30 -7.01 7.86 7.74
N GLN A 31 -6.49 7.78 8.97
CA GLN A 31 -5.51 8.73 9.49
C GLN A 31 -4.21 8.74 8.65
N TYR A 32 -3.75 7.57 8.18
CA TYR A 32 -2.59 7.49 7.29
C TYR A 32 -2.82 8.11 5.92
N PHE A 33 -4.02 7.95 5.35
CA PHE A 33 -4.31 8.46 4.01
C PHE A 33 -4.68 9.94 3.99
N LYS A 34 -5.38 10.47 5.00
CA LYS A 34 -5.96 11.83 5.01
C LYS A 34 -4.95 12.94 4.73
N GLU A 35 -3.74 12.83 5.25
CA GLU A 35 -2.68 13.83 5.12
C GLU A 35 -1.84 13.65 3.84
N THR A 36 -2.12 12.62 3.04
CA THR A 36 -1.34 12.29 1.85
C THR A 36 -2.01 12.82 0.58
N ARG A 37 -1.19 13.21 -0.40
CA ARG A 37 -1.67 13.52 -1.76
C ARG A 37 -2.45 12.34 -2.35
N ALA A 38 -1.99 11.12 -2.09
CA ALA A 38 -2.67 9.88 -2.47
C ALA A 38 -4.11 9.79 -1.92
N GLY A 39 -4.32 10.16 -0.65
CA GLY A 39 -5.66 10.16 -0.04
C GLY A 39 -6.61 11.17 -0.70
N GLN A 40 -6.14 12.37 -1.01
CA GLN A 40 -6.94 13.38 -1.71
C GLN A 40 -7.34 12.89 -3.11
N MET A 41 -6.41 12.27 -3.84
CA MET A 41 -6.68 11.70 -5.17
C MET A 41 -7.69 10.54 -5.11
N LEU A 42 -7.58 9.69 -4.09
CA LEU A 42 -8.51 8.58 -3.86
C LEU A 42 -9.92 9.06 -3.55
N ILE A 43 -10.07 10.12 -2.74
CA ILE A 43 -11.36 10.78 -2.50
C ILE A 43 -11.94 11.34 -3.80
N GLY A 44 -11.12 12.01 -4.62
CA GLY A 44 -11.53 12.51 -5.94
C GLY A 44 -12.03 11.39 -6.86
N LEU A 45 -11.34 10.25 -6.88
CA LEU A 45 -11.76 9.05 -7.63
C LEU A 45 -13.13 8.54 -7.15
N ILE A 46 -13.32 8.41 -5.83
CA ILE A 46 -14.59 7.95 -5.26
C ILE A 46 -15.74 8.90 -5.65
N ILE A 47 -15.53 10.20 -5.54
CA ILE A 47 -16.53 11.21 -5.93
C ILE A 47 -16.89 11.05 -7.41
N LEU A 48 -15.88 10.88 -8.29
CA LEU A 48 -16.08 10.72 -9.72
C LEU A 48 -16.85 9.43 -10.07
N LEU A 49 -16.55 8.32 -9.38
CA LEU A 49 -17.28 7.06 -9.53
C LEU A 49 -18.75 7.18 -9.10
N ILE A 50 -19.00 7.78 -7.94
CA ILE A 50 -20.36 8.00 -7.42
C ILE A 50 -21.14 8.93 -8.35
N ALA A 51 -20.53 10.04 -8.78
CA ALA A 51 -21.16 10.98 -9.69
C ALA A 51 -21.50 10.34 -11.04
N SER A 52 -20.58 9.55 -11.61
CA SER A 52 -20.84 8.81 -12.84
C SER A 52 -21.98 7.82 -12.68
N PHE A 53 -22.00 7.04 -11.59
CA PHE A 53 -23.10 6.11 -11.31
C PHE A 53 -24.44 6.85 -11.21
N LEU A 54 -24.47 7.99 -10.51
CA LEU A 54 -25.67 8.80 -10.36
C LEU A 54 -26.17 9.38 -11.68
N PHE A 55 -25.28 9.95 -12.51
CA PHE A 55 -25.67 10.50 -13.82
C PHE A 55 -26.11 9.44 -14.83
N ASN A 56 -25.49 8.26 -14.80
CA ASN A 56 -25.93 7.12 -15.60
C ASN A 56 -27.31 6.62 -15.14
N ALA A 57 -27.56 6.55 -13.82
CA ALA A 57 -28.83 6.11 -13.26
C ALA A 57 -29.98 7.09 -13.56
N ILE A 58 -29.71 8.40 -13.55
CA ILE A 58 -30.70 9.44 -13.87
C ILE A 58 -30.96 9.55 -15.40
N GLY A 59 -30.07 9.00 -16.23
CA GLY A 59 -30.23 8.98 -17.68
C GLY A 59 -29.72 10.24 -18.41
N PHE A 60 -28.82 11.02 -17.80
CA PHE A 60 -28.23 12.19 -18.45
C PHE A 60 -27.18 11.79 -19.49
N SER A 61 -27.58 11.66 -20.75
CA SER A 61 -26.71 11.16 -21.84
C SER A 61 -25.45 12.01 -22.08
N ALA A 62 -25.56 13.33 -22.04
CA ALA A 62 -24.41 14.21 -22.29
C ALA A 62 -23.41 14.19 -21.11
N THR A 63 -23.91 14.28 -19.88
CA THR A 63 -23.09 14.27 -18.67
C THR A 63 -22.48 12.90 -18.40
N SER A 64 -23.22 11.81 -18.67
CA SER A 64 -22.68 10.45 -18.56
C SER A 64 -21.57 10.21 -19.57
N TRP A 65 -21.76 10.65 -20.82
CA TRP A 65 -20.72 10.58 -21.84
C TRP A 65 -19.46 11.35 -21.42
N LEU A 66 -19.62 12.57 -20.91
CA LEU A 66 -18.51 13.36 -20.39
C LEU A 66 -17.81 12.67 -19.21
N MET A 67 -18.55 12.16 -18.23
CA MET A 67 -17.96 11.44 -17.10
C MET A 67 -17.23 10.17 -17.51
N ASN A 68 -17.72 9.42 -18.49
CA ASN A 68 -17.04 8.23 -19.02
C ASN A 68 -15.70 8.61 -19.68
N GLN A 69 -15.64 9.74 -20.38
CA GLN A 69 -14.40 10.25 -20.95
C GLN A 69 -13.41 10.68 -19.84
N PHE A 70 -13.91 11.38 -18.82
CA PHE A 70 -13.11 11.76 -17.66
C PHE A 70 -12.57 10.54 -16.91
N GLN A 71 -13.37 9.49 -16.69
CA GLN A 71 -12.91 8.23 -16.08
C GLN A 71 -11.74 7.62 -16.84
N THR A 72 -11.80 7.61 -18.17
CA THR A 72 -10.75 7.04 -19.03
C THR A 72 -9.42 7.76 -18.84
N VAL A 73 -9.43 9.10 -18.86
CA VAL A 73 -8.22 9.92 -18.63
C VAL A 73 -7.76 9.81 -17.17
N TRP A 74 -8.70 9.73 -16.24
CA TRP A 74 -8.44 9.67 -14.81
C TRP A 74 -7.66 8.42 -14.41
N VAL A 75 -7.93 7.25 -15.00
CA VAL A 75 -7.15 6.02 -14.72
C VAL A 75 -5.68 6.24 -15.06
N VAL A 76 -5.38 6.84 -16.22
CA VAL A 76 -4.00 7.12 -16.64
C VAL A 76 -3.35 8.15 -15.73
N ALA A 77 -4.05 9.25 -15.42
CA ALA A 77 -3.58 10.27 -14.49
C ALA A 77 -3.31 9.69 -13.10
N PHE A 78 -4.18 8.82 -12.60
CA PHE A 78 -4.03 8.12 -11.34
C PHE A 78 -2.77 7.27 -11.32
N VAL A 79 -2.53 6.44 -12.34
CA VAL A 79 -1.30 5.62 -12.42
C VAL A 79 -0.05 6.49 -12.40
N ILE A 80 -0.01 7.56 -13.19
CA ILE A 80 1.13 8.49 -13.25
C ILE A 80 1.35 9.17 -11.90
N LEU A 81 0.28 9.65 -11.27
CA LEU A 81 0.35 10.36 -10.01
C LEU A 81 0.73 9.46 -8.83
N PHE A 82 0.34 8.18 -8.83
CA PHE A 82 0.68 7.19 -7.80
C PHE A 82 2.01 6.47 -8.05
N GLN A 83 2.60 6.63 -9.25
CA GLN A 83 3.86 6.00 -9.60
C GLN A 83 5.00 6.30 -8.60
N PRO A 84 5.20 7.56 -8.12
CA PRO A 84 6.24 7.88 -7.14
C PRO A 84 6.01 7.20 -5.78
N GLU A 85 4.76 7.08 -5.33
CA GLU A 85 4.37 6.49 -4.06
C GLU A 85 4.60 4.98 -4.09
N ILE A 86 4.17 4.29 -5.15
CA ILE A 86 4.43 2.86 -5.34
C ILE A 86 5.94 2.60 -5.33
N ARG A 87 6.72 3.41 -6.05
CA ARG A 87 8.18 3.32 -6.04
C ARG A 87 8.75 3.49 -4.63
N ARG A 88 8.28 4.49 -3.88
CA ARG A 88 8.76 4.76 -2.51
C ARG A 88 8.43 3.63 -1.55
N LEU A 89 7.22 3.06 -1.65
CA LEU A 89 6.80 1.91 -0.84
C LEU A 89 7.66 0.68 -1.14
N LEU A 90 7.91 0.38 -2.42
CA LEU A 90 8.78 -0.73 -2.82
C LEU A 90 10.21 -0.57 -2.29
N ILE A 91 10.76 0.64 -2.36
CA ILE A 91 12.08 0.95 -1.79
C ILE A 91 12.07 0.73 -0.27
N TYR A 92 11.05 1.23 0.42
CA TYR A 92 10.94 1.10 1.87
C TYR A 92 10.84 -0.37 2.30
N VAL A 93 10.01 -1.15 1.61
CA VAL A 93 9.86 -2.59 1.83
C VAL A 93 11.16 -3.32 1.55
N GLY A 94 11.85 -3.03 0.45
CA GLY A 94 13.13 -3.64 0.09
C GLY A 94 14.28 -3.31 1.06
N GLN A 95 14.21 -2.18 1.76
CA GLN A 95 15.22 -1.77 2.74
C GLN A 95 14.97 -2.32 4.16
N THR A 96 13.80 -2.89 4.43
CA THR A 96 13.52 -3.49 5.75
C THR A 96 14.48 -4.62 6.09
N ARG A 97 14.87 -4.72 7.38
CA ARG A 97 15.81 -5.74 7.87
C ARG A 97 15.40 -7.17 7.50
N PHE A 98 14.09 -7.41 7.40
CA PHE A 98 13.51 -8.69 6.98
C PHE A 98 13.90 -9.05 5.53
N PHE A 99 13.66 -8.14 4.57
CA PHE A 99 14.06 -8.34 3.17
C PHE A 99 15.58 -8.43 3.01
N ARG A 100 16.34 -7.62 3.77
CA ARG A 100 17.81 -7.70 3.77
C ARG A 100 18.32 -9.06 4.27
N SER A 101 17.62 -9.71 5.21
CA SER A 101 17.99 -11.03 5.71
C SER A 101 17.71 -12.15 4.69
N ILE A 102 16.63 -12.04 3.92
CA ILE A 102 16.27 -13.01 2.86
C ILE A 102 17.23 -12.91 1.67
N PHE A 103 17.59 -11.69 1.25
CA PHE A 103 18.54 -11.47 0.15
C PHE A 103 20.02 -11.59 0.55
N ARG A 104 20.34 -11.81 1.84
CA ARG A 104 21.71 -11.86 2.37
C ARG A 104 22.51 -13.12 2.01
N VAL A 105 21.91 -14.09 1.32
CA VAL A 105 22.58 -15.33 0.90
C VAL A 105 23.72 -15.08 -0.11
N GLY A 106 23.73 -13.94 -0.81
CA GLY A 106 24.79 -13.58 -1.77
C GLY A 106 25.96 -12.77 -1.18
N THR A 107 25.72 -11.85 -0.26
CA THR A 107 26.74 -10.88 0.18
C THR A 107 27.73 -11.44 1.21
N SER A 108 27.29 -12.37 2.08
CA SER A 108 28.18 -12.93 3.11
C SER A 108 29.31 -13.76 2.49
N ARG A 109 29.01 -14.56 1.45
CA ARG A 109 29.97 -15.45 0.82
C ARG A 109 31.07 -14.68 0.07
N SER A 110 30.71 -13.57 -0.59
CA SER A 110 31.69 -12.69 -1.25
C SER A 110 32.54 -11.91 -0.23
N LEU A 111 31.95 -11.45 0.87
CA LEU A 111 32.69 -10.80 1.96
C LEU A 111 33.66 -11.77 2.64
N GLU A 112 33.24 -13.00 2.94
CA GLU A 112 34.12 -14.04 3.48
C GLU A 112 35.26 -14.39 2.53
N ALA A 113 34.99 -14.50 1.22
CA ALA A 113 36.02 -14.77 0.22
C ALA A 113 37.05 -13.62 0.13
N VAL A 114 36.61 -12.36 0.23
CA VAL A 114 37.51 -11.20 0.27
C VAL A 114 38.35 -11.20 1.55
N VAL A 115 37.73 -11.44 2.70
CA VAL A 115 38.45 -11.51 4.00
C VAL A 115 39.48 -12.64 4.01
N ASP A 116 39.11 -13.84 3.56
CA ASP A 116 40.02 -15.00 3.47
C ASP A 116 41.16 -14.75 2.47
N ALA A 117 40.88 -14.12 1.33
CA ALA A 117 41.90 -13.73 0.36
C ALA A 117 42.86 -12.67 0.94
N SER A 118 42.36 -11.65 1.62
CA SER A 118 43.18 -10.62 2.27
C SER A 118 44.05 -11.21 3.38
N LEU A 119 43.53 -12.13 4.20
CA LEU A 119 44.32 -12.82 5.23
C LEU A 119 45.44 -13.68 4.61
N LYS A 120 45.14 -14.46 3.57
CA LYS A 120 46.14 -15.26 2.84
C LYS A 120 47.22 -14.39 2.20
N MET A 121 46.85 -13.22 1.68
CA MET A 121 47.80 -12.26 1.10
C MET A 121 48.68 -11.61 2.16
N SER A 122 48.11 -11.28 3.33
CA SER A 122 48.86 -10.79 4.50
C SER A 122 49.88 -11.83 4.99
N ASP A 123 49.47 -13.08 5.16
CA ASP A 123 50.36 -14.17 5.62
C ASP A 123 51.50 -14.45 4.65
N ARG A 124 51.25 -14.28 3.35
CA ARG A 124 52.24 -14.48 2.29
C ARG A 124 53.02 -13.22 1.92
N GLN A 125 52.73 -12.08 2.57
CA GLN A 125 53.29 -10.76 2.27
C GLN A 125 53.15 -10.36 0.79
N TRP A 126 52.02 -10.70 0.17
CA TRP A 126 51.69 -10.29 -1.18
C TRP A 126 50.91 -8.98 -1.14
N GLY A 127 51.45 -7.93 -1.77
CA GLY A 127 50.74 -6.65 -1.89
C GLY A 127 49.50 -6.78 -2.78
N ALA A 128 48.38 -6.25 -2.32
CA ALA A 128 47.11 -6.18 -3.05
C ALA A 128 46.37 -4.85 -2.73
N LEU A 129 45.51 -4.40 -3.65
CA LEU A 129 44.68 -3.19 -3.55
C LEU A 129 43.21 -3.52 -3.77
#